data_AF-A0A645D5Z1-F1
#
_entry.id   AF-A0A645D5Z1-F1
#
_cell.length_a   1.000
_cell.length_b   1.000
_cell.length_c   1.000
_cell.angle_alpha   90.00
_cell.angle_beta   90.00
_cell.angle_gamma   90.00
#
_symmetry.space_group_name_H-M   'P 1'
#
loop_
_entity.id
_entity.type
_entity.pdbx_description
1 polymer ?
#
loop_
_entity_poly.entity_id
_entity_poly.type
_entity_poly.pdbx_seq_one_letter_code
_entity_poly.pdbx_strand_id
1 'polypeptide(L)'
;MLKLLHPFMPFITEEIWSFLPETSSRLIKADWPKASEKENFEKAEANMEFIMEAVRSIRNTRAEMNVAPSRKARAIFVPSKDEAVEFIQTGAQYFATLANITEIKIVHDKTQIGEDTASSVMEGTEIYLPLADLIDFEKEIERLEKEKSRLQGELDRVVGKLNNEKFMSKAPESVVNEEKEKMAKYESMMEKVVERLEHLKAK
;
A
#
# COMPACT_ATOMS: atom_id res chain seq x y z
N MET A 1 -4.74 -22.78 16.19
CA MET A 1 -4.88 -22.89 14.72
C MET A 1 -4.89 -24.34 14.22
N LEU A 2 -3.84 -25.15 14.45
CA LEU A 2 -3.75 -26.53 13.91
C LEU A 2 -4.97 -27.42 14.25
N LYS A 3 -5.46 -27.35 15.50
CA LYS A 3 -6.67 -28.05 15.94
C LYS A 3 -7.92 -27.74 15.10
N LEU A 4 -8.13 -26.45 14.75
CA LEU A 4 -9.28 -26.02 13.94
C LEU A 4 -9.19 -26.51 12.50
N LEU A 5 -7.97 -26.65 11.98
CA LEU A 5 -7.68 -26.98 10.60
C LEU A 5 -7.58 -28.49 10.36
N HIS A 6 -7.37 -29.27 11.43
CA HIS A 6 -7.16 -30.73 11.38
C HIS A 6 -8.28 -31.50 10.69
N PRO A 7 -9.59 -31.17 10.84
CA PRO A 7 -10.66 -31.86 10.12
C PRO A 7 -10.56 -31.75 8.59
N PHE A 8 -9.88 -30.72 8.07
CA PHE A 8 -9.74 -30.48 6.63
C PHE A 8 -8.39 -30.95 6.09
N MET A 9 -7.33 -30.82 6.89
CA MET A 9 -5.96 -31.10 6.48
C MET A 9 -5.24 -31.98 7.52
N PRO A 10 -5.68 -33.23 7.74
CA PRO A 10 -5.27 -34.03 8.89
C PRO A 10 -3.77 -34.39 8.87
N PHE A 11 -3.22 -34.77 7.72
CA PHE A 11 -1.83 -35.23 7.64
C PHE A 11 -0.82 -34.10 7.91
N ILE A 12 -0.97 -32.95 7.24
CA ILE A 12 -0.03 -31.84 7.40
C ILE A 12 -0.14 -31.19 8.77
N THR A 13 -1.35 -31.07 9.32
CA THR A 13 -1.53 -30.49 10.66
C THR A 13 -1.01 -31.40 11.76
N GLU A 14 -1.12 -32.73 11.60
CA GLU A 14 -0.54 -33.73 12.52
C GLU A 14 0.99 -33.70 12.46
N GLU A 15 1.57 -33.63 11.25
CA GLU A 15 3.02 -33.53 11.09
C GLU A 15 3.57 -32.27 11.77
N ILE A 16 3.01 -31.09 11.48
CA ILE A 16 3.45 -29.83 12.12
C ILE A 16 3.26 -29.90 13.64
N TRP A 17 2.15 -30.48 14.12
CA TRP A 17 1.89 -30.65 15.54
C TRP A 17 2.96 -31.49 16.23
N SER A 18 3.51 -32.51 15.57
CA SER A 18 4.55 -33.37 16.14
C SER A 18 5.88 -32.65 16.43
N PHE A 19 6.13 -31.51 15.77
CA PHE A 19 7.33 -30.68 15.99
C PHE A 19 7.12 -29.57 17.02
N LEU A 20 5.91 -29.35 17.51
CA LEU A 20 5.65 -28.31 18.49
C LEU A 20 6.13 -28.75 19.90
N PRO A 21 6.71 -27.83 20.69
CA PRO A 21 7.02 -28.13 22.07
C PRO A 21 5.74 -28.38 22.88
N GLU A 22 5.84 -29.17 23.94
CA GLU A 22 4.75 -29.45 24.90
C GLU A 22 3.51 -30.18 24.33
N THR A 23 3.60 -30.77 23.13
CA THR A 23 2.55 -31.63 22.59
C THR A 23 2.80 -33.10 22.94
N SER A 24 2.25 -33.57 24.05
CA SER A 24 2.47 -34.95 24.53
C SER A 24 1.63 -36.01 23.81
N SER A 25 0.63 -35.61 23.02
CA SER A 25 -0.28 -36.53 22.30
C SER A 25 -0.50 -36.12 20.85
N ARG A 26 -0.96 -37.07 20.03
CA ARG A 26 -1.40 -36.80 18.64
C ARG A 26 -2.51 -35.75 18.60
N LEU A 27 -2.49 -34.89 17.59
CA LEU A 27 -3.46 -33.83 17.34
C LEU A 27 -4.88 -34.36 17.23
N ILE A 28 -5.06 -35.52 16.59
CA ILE A 28 -6.37 -36.19 16.47
C ILE A 28 -7.04 -36.50 17.82
N LYS A 29 -6.25 -36.59 18.91
CA LYS A 29 -6.76 -36.84 20.28
C LYS A 29 -6.82 -35.57 21.13
N ALA A 30 -6.39 -34.43 20.61
CA ALA A 30 -6.32 -33.21 21.39
C ALA A 30 -7.71 -32.59 21.57
N ASP A 31 -7.94 -31.98 22.73
CA ASP A 31 -9.22 -31.30 23.01
C ASP A 31 -9.47 -30.17 22.01
N TRP A 32 -10.73 -30.06 21.56
CA TRP A 32 -11.16 -28.97 20.70
C TRP A 32 -10.99 -27.61 21.40
N PRO A 33 -10.46 -26.57 20.71
CA PRO A 33 -10.29 -25.26 21.30
C PRO A 33 -11.65 -24.66 21.69
N LYS A 34 -11.69 -24.00 22.86
CA LYS A 34 -12.87 -23.32 23.37
C LYS A 34 -12.59 -21.82 23.42
N ALA A 35 -13.59 -21.01 23.05
CA ALA A 35 -13.50 -19.57 23.20
C ALA A 35 -13.42 -19.20 24.69
N SER A 36 -12.64 -18.17 24.99
CA SER A 36 -12.45 -17.63 26.34
C SER A 36 -12.71 -16.14 26.30
N GLU A 37 -13.75 -15.68 26.98
CA GLU A 37 -14.04 -14.23 27.12
C GLU A 37 -12.89 -13.47 27.80
N LYS A 38 -12.07 -14.16 28.60
CA LYS A 38 -10.89 -13.56 29.23
C LYS A 38 -9.75 -13.27 28.26
N GLU A 39 -9.79 -13.85 27.07
CA GLU A 39 -8.82 -13.63 26.00
C GLU A 39 -9.37 -12.68 24.92
N ASN A 40 -10.53 -12.06 25.17
CA ASN A 40 -11.08 -11.00 24.33
C ASN A 40 -10.48 -9.65 24.75
N PHE A 41 -9.54 -9.13 23.96
CA PHE A 41 -8.81 -7.90 24.25
C PHE A 41 -9.15 -6.79 23.24
N GLU A 42 -10.36 -6.25 23.33
CA GLU A 42 -10.89 -5.24 22.38
C GLU A 42 -9.93 -4.04 22.16
N LYS A 43 -9.35 -3.49 23.24
CA LYS A 43 -8.39 -2.38 23.11
C LYS A 43 -7.11 -2.79 22.35
N ALA A 44 -6.64 -4.02 22.54
CA ALA A 44 -5.45 -4.51 21.84
C ALA A 44 -5.74 -4.79 20.36
N GLU A 45 -6.95 -5.25 20.04
CA GLU A 45 -7.42 -5.41 18.67
C GLU A 45 -7.50 -4.06 17.96
N ALA A 46 -8.15 -3.06 18.57
CA ALA A 46 -8.23 -1.71 18.02
C ALA A 46 -6.85 -1.08 17.79
N ASN A 47 -5.92 -1.25 18.75
CA ASN A 47 -4.55 -0.79 18.61
C ASN A 47 -3.85 -1.46 17.41
N MET A 48 -3.97 -2.79 17.28
CA MET A 48 -3.35 -3.52 16.18
C MET A 48 -3.96 -3.12 14.82
N GLU A 49 -5.27 -2.91 14.76
CA GLU A 49 -5.95 -2.44 13.55
C GLU A 49 -5.45 -1.06 13.11
N PHE A 50 -5.34 -0.12 14.05
CA PHE A 50 -4.72 1.19 13.82
C PHE A 50 -3.30 1.06 13.26
N ILE A 51 -2.45 0.23 13.89
CA ILE A 51 -1.06 0.01 13.44
C ILE A 51 -1.04 -0.57 12.02
N MET A 52 -1.90 -1.55 11.72
CA MET A 52 -1.98 -2.17 10.39
C MET A 52 -2.46 -1.18 9.33
N GLU A 53 -3.43 -0.34 9.64
CA GLU A 53 -3.90 0.73 8.76
C GLU A 53 -2.80 1.77 8.51
N ALA A 54 -2.10 2.19 9.56
CA ALA A 54 -0.99 3.12 9.44
C ALA A 54 0.17 2.59 8.61
N VAL A 55 0.56 1.32 8.79
CA VAL A 55 1.57 0.68 7.94
C VAL A 55 1.11 0.64 6.48
N ARG A 56 -0.16 0.29 6.21
CA ARG A 56 -0.72 0.28 4.85
C ARG A 56 -0.70 1.68 4.23
N SER A 57 -1.17 2.67 4.98
CA SER A 57 -1.20 4.07 4.57
C SER A 57 0.20 4.58 4.19
N ILE A 58 1.19 4.38 5.07
CA ILE A 58 2.59 4.76 4.80
C ILE A 58 3.13 4.05 3.54
N ARG A 59 2.90 2.75 3.38
CA ARG A 59 3.38 1.99 2.21
C ARG A 59 2.72 2.45 0.92
N ASN A 60 1.43 2.76 0.95
CA ASN A 60 0.69 3.27 -0.21
C ASN A 60 1.22 4.65 -0.61
N THR A 61 1.35 5.58 0.34
CA THR A 61 1.92 6.91 0.07
C THR A 61 3.32 6.82 -0.51
N ARG A 62 4.16 5.91 0.02
CA ARG A 62 5.50 5.66 -0.56
C ARG A 62 5.44 5.13 -1.98
N ALA A 63 4.56 4.17 -2.26
CA ALA A 63 4.40 3.60 -3.59
C ALA A 63 3.92 4.65 -4.60
N GLU A 64 2.95 5.48 -4.20
CA GLU A 64 2.48 6.61 -4.99
C GLU A 64 3.64 7.56 -5.32
N MET A 65 4.42 7.94 -4.31
CA MET A 65 5.58 8.80 -4.46
C MET A 65 6.82 8.11 -5.07
N ASN A 66 6.67 6.88 -5.57
CA ASN A 66 7.72 6.07 -6.18
C ASN A 66 8.97 5.88 -5.29
N VAL A 67 8.79 5.87 -3.97
CA VAL A 67 9.84 5.65 -2.98
C VAL A 67 10.02 4.15 -2.78
N ALA A 68 11.19 3.62 -3.13
CA ALA A 68 11.53 2.21 -2.94
C ALA A 68 11.29 1.74 -1.49
N PRO A 69 10.66 0.58 -1.25
CA PRO A 69 10.33 0.11 0.11
C PRO A 69 11.53 -0.02 1.06
N SER A 70 12.72 -0.31 0.53
CA SER A 70 13.96 -0.45 1.30
C SER A 70 14.54 0.87 1.80
N ARG A 71 14.11 2.02 1.26
CA ARG A 71 14.63 3.32 1.68
C ARG A 71 14.10 3.65 3.09
N LYS A 72 14.99 4.14 3.94
CA LYS A 72 14.63 4.58 5.30
C LYS A 72 13.90 5.92 5.22
N ALA A 73 12.79 6.06 5.94
CA ALA A 73 11.97 7.26 5.95
C ALA A 73 11.68 7.74 7.38
N ARG A 74 11.33 9.01 7.51
CA ARG A 74 10.79 9.58 8.75
C ARG A 74 9.27 9.67 8.61
N ALA A 75 8.54 9.52 9.70
CA ALA A 75 7.10 9.70 9.72
C ALA A 75 6.72 10.70 10.80
N ILE A 76 5.83 11.63 10.44
CA ILE A 76 5.24 12.60 11.35
C ILE A 76 3.76 12.25 11.47
N PHE A 77 3.28 12.04 12.69
CA PHE A 77 1.89 11.74 12.97
C PHE A 77 1.23 12.96 13.62
N VAL A 78 0.03 13.28 13.17
CA VAL A 78 -0.84 14.32 13.72
C VAL A 78 -2.11 13.66 14.26
N PRO A 79 -2.11 13.20 15.51
CA PRO A 79 -3.26 12.55 16.10
C PRO A 79 -4.36 13.57 16.42
N SER A 80 -5.60 13.22 16.06
CA SER A 80 -6.81 14.00 16.38
C SER A 80 -7.45 13.59 17.71
N LYS A 81 -7.05 12.43 18.26
CA LYS A 81 -7.51 11.88 19.55
C LYS A 81 -6.29 11.48 20.39
N ASP A 82 -6.38 11.62 21.70
CA ASP A 82 -5.28 11.27 22.61
C ASP A 82 -4.93 9.77 22.58
N GLU A 83 -5.93 8.91 22.38
CA GLU A 83 -5.73 7.45 22.29
C GLU A 83 -4.81 7.07 21.12
N ALA A 84 -4.86 7.81 20.01
CA ALA A 84 -3.98 7.57 18.87
C ALA A 84 -2.50 7.78 19.22
N VAL A 85 -2.18 8.67 20.18
CA VAL A 85 -0.80 8.86 20.66
C VAL A 85 -0.26 7.57 21.28
N GLU A 86 -1.06 6.91 22.13
CA GLU A 86 -0.70 5.63 22.76
C GLU A 86 -0.49 4.53 21.69
N PHE A 87 -1.38 4.47 20.69
CA PHE A 87 -1.28 3.49 19.61
C PHE A 87 -0.05 3.72 18.73
N ILE A 88 0.26 4.98 18.39
CA ILE A 88 1.47 5.32 17.62
C ILE A 88 2.73 4.91 18.38
N GLN A 89 2.78 5.19 19.69
CA GLN A 89 3.94 4.87 20.53
C GLN A 89 4.16 3.36 20.66
N THR A 90 3.09 2.60 20.94
CA THR A 90 3.18 1.13 21.02
C THR A 90 3.45 0.50 19.65
N GLY A 91 3.03 1.16 18.56
CA GLY A 91 3.26 0.79 17.18
C GLY A 91 4.68 1.00 16.65
N ALA A 92 5.56 1.70 17.37
CA ALA A 92 6.83 2.19 16.84
C ALA A 92 7.72 1.11 16.20
N GLN A 93 7.84 -0.06 16.83
CA GLN A 93 8.63 -1.18 16.31
C GLN A 93 8.04 -1.77 15.02
N TYR A 94 6.71 -1.79 14.90
CA TYR A 94 6.02 -2.24 13.70
C TYR A 94 6.25 -1.26 12.54
N PHE A 95 6.18 0.04 12.79
CA PHE A 95 6.49 1.04 11.76
C PHE A 95 7.95 0.96 11.30
N ALA A 96 8.88 0.74 12.24
CA ALA A 96 10.29 0.57 11.90
C ALA A 96 10.52 -0.66 11.01
N THR A 97 9.90 -1.79 11.35
CA THR A 97 10.16 -3.07 10.67
C THR A 97 9.34 -3.24 9.39
N LEU A 98 8.06 -2.85 9.42
CA LEU A 98 7.13 -3.08 8.32
C LEU A 98 7.12 -1.89 7.35
N ALA A 99 7.35 -0.67 7.82
CA ALA A 99 7.30 0.52 6.98
C ALA A 99 8.67 1.22 6.81
N ASN A 100 9.78 0.64 7.31
CA ASN A 100 11.13 1.18 7.25
C ASN A 100 11.22 2.64 7.77
N ILE A 101 10.48 2.92 8.84
CA ILE A 101 10.50 4.23 9.50
C ILE A 101 11.62 4.28 10.54
N THR A 102 12.55 5.22 10.38
CA THR A 102 13.68 5.39 11.32
C THR A 102 13.37 6.33 12.47
N GLU A 103 12.41 7.24 12.28
CA GLU A 103 12.05 8.25 13.24
C GLU A 103 10.56 8.51 13.17
N ILE A 104 9.92 8.55 14.33
CA ILE A 104 8.51 8.89 14.49
C ILE A 104 8.46 10.18 15.30
N LYS A 105 7.82 11.21 14.72
CA LYS A 105 7.53 12.46 15.42
C LYS A 105 6.02 12.58 15.56
N ILE A 106 5.56 12.88 16.76
CA ILE A 106 4.15 13.18 17.02
C ILE A 106 4.03 14.68 17.20
N VAL A 107 3.18 15.34 16.42
CA VAL A 107 2.93 16.78 16.49
C VAL A 107 1.44 17.05 16.51
N HIS A 108 0.99 18.05 17.26
CA HIS A 108 -0.41 18.50 17.23
C HIS A 108 -0.62 19.75 16.37
N ASP A 109 0.48 20.47 16.09
CA ASP A 109 0.47 21.66 15.27
C ASP A 109 1.05 21.36 13.89
N LYS A 110 0.22 21.58 12.85
CA LYS A 110 0.59 21.35 11.45
C LYS A 110 1.65 22.32 10.94
N THR A 111 1.89 23.44 11.61
CA THR A 111 2.97 24.39 11.25
C THR A 111 4.37 23.78 11.40
N GLN A 112 4.49 22.68 12.14
CA GLN A 112 5.76 21.94 12.28
C GLN A 112 6.02 20.95 11.15
N ILE A 113 5.11 20.86 10.18
CA ILE A 113 5.22 20.00 9.01
C ILE A 113 5.91 20.82 7.92
N GLY A 114 7.02 20.31 7.39
CA GLY A 114 7.73 20.95 6.27
C GLY A 114 6.90 20.91 4.97
N GLU A 115 7.18 21.84 4.07
CA GLU A 115 6.44 22.03 2.80
C GLU A 115 6.58 20.82 1.83
N ASP A 116 7.65 20.03 1.97
CA ASP A 116 7.94 18.86 1.14
C ASP A 116 7.57 17.53 1.80
N THR A 117 6.31 17.40 2.19
CA THR A 117 5.77 16.16 2.77
C THR A 117 4.70 15.57 1.88
N ALA A 118 4.67 14.23 1.79
CA ALA A 118 3.48 13.52 1.31
C ALA A 118 2.59 13.22 2.51
N SER A 119 1.28 13.39 2.35
CA SER A 119 0.30 13.21 3.42
C SER A 119 -0.65 12.06 3.12
N SER A 120 -1.10 11.38 4.17
CA SER A 120 -2.24 10.48 4.13
C SER A 120 -3.09 10.64 5.38
N VAL A 121 -4.39 10.44 5.23
CA VAL A 121 -5.37 10.60 6.31
C VAL A 121 -5.96 9.23 6.63
N MET A 122 -6.09 8.96 7.93
CA MET A 122 -6.82 7.81 8.46
C MET A 122 -7.77 8.27 9.55
N GLU A 123 -8.61 7.37 10.05
CA GLU A 123 -9.49 7.70 11.15
C GLU A 123 -8.68 8.11 12.40
N GLY A 124 -8.88 9.35 12.85
CA GLY A 124 -8.29 9.85 14.08
C GLY A 124 -6.81 10.25 14.01
N THR A 125 -6.15 10.17 12.84
CA THR A 125 -4.75 10.60 12.66
C THR A 125 -4.44 10.97 11.21
N GLU A 126 -3.56 11.96 11.03
CA GLU A 126 -2.93 12.25 9.74
C GLU A 126 -1.45 11.86 9.79
N ILE A 127 -0.93 11.31 8.68
CA ILE A 127 0.46 10.89 8.55
C ILE A 127 1.13 11.71 7.47
N TYR A 128 2.33 12.19 7.78
CA TYR A 128 3.17 12.94 6.85
C TYR A 128 4.54 12.28 6.72
N LEU A 129 5.00 12.13 5.49
CA LEU A 129 6.30 11.58 5.13
C LEU A 129 7.15 12.69 4.50
N PRO A 130 8.18 13.20 5.18
CA PRO A 130 9.14 14.14 4.60
C PRO A 130 9.85 13.52 3.40
N LEU A 131 9.68 14.13 2.23
CA LEU A 131 10.17 13.63 0.94
C LEU A 131 11.57 14.11 0.58
N ALA A 132 12.03 15.18 1.22
CA ALA A 132 13.30 15.84 0.93
C ALA A 132 14.51 14.89 0.94
N ASP A 133 14.47 13.83 1.75
CA ASP A 133 15.55 12.82 1.85
C ASP A 133 15.26 11.54 1.04
N LEU A 134 14.06 11.42 0.44
CA LEU A 134 13.51 10.17 -0.10
C LEU A 134 13.42 10.13 -1.63
N ILE A 135 13.26 11.29 -2.27
CA ILE A 135 13.00 11.39 -3.71
C ILE A 135 14.07 12.27 -4.35
N ASP A 136 14.63 11.77 -5.45
CA ASP A 136 15.40 12.59 -6.38
C ASP A 136 14.38 13.16 -7.37
N PHE A 137 13.88 14.37 -7.08
CA PHE A 137 12.80 15.00 -7.85
C PHE A 137 13.17 15.15 -9.33
N GLU A 138 14.43 15.45 -9.64
CA GLU A 138 14.91 15.55 -11.02
C GLU A 138 14.81 14.21 -11.74
N LYS A 139 15.27 13.11 -11.11
CA LYS A 139 15.14 11.77 -11.71
C LYS A 139 13.71 11.31 -11.84
N GLU A 140 12.83 11.66 -10.90
CA GLU A 140 11.42 11.28 -10.98
C GLU A 140 10.69 12.04 -12.08
N ILE A 141 10.98 13.33 -12.25
CA ILE A 141 10.49 14.12 -13.39
C ILE A 141 11.00 13.51 -14.70
N GLU A 142 12.29 13.20 -14.82
CA GLU A 142 12.86 12.59 -16.03
C GLU A 142 12.19 11.23 -16.36
N ARG A 143 11.94 10.41 -15.34
CA ARG A 143 11.26 9.11 -15.49
C ARG A 143 9.82 9.30 -15.99
N LEU A 144 9.07 10.20 -15.38
CA LEU A 144 7.68 10.47 -15.76
C LEU A 144 7.59 11.14 -17.14
N GLU A 145 8.55 11.98 -17.53
CA GLU A 145 8.63 12.54 -18.88
C GLU A 145 8.90 11.47 -19.95
N LYS A 146 9.80 10.50 -19.65
CA LYS A 146 10.01 9.34 -20.51
C LYS A 146 8.76 8.47 -20.62
N GLU A 147 8.06 8.26 -19.49
CA GLU A 147 6.81 7.50 -19.46
C GLU A 147 5.69 8.20 -20.24
N LYS A 148 5.55 9.52 -20.10
CA LYS A 148 4.65 10.37 -20.89
C LYS A 148 4.94 10.24 -22.37
N SER A 149 6.21 10.35 -22.79
CA SER A 149 6.61 10.20 -24.20
C SER A 149 6.26 8.82 -24.76
N ARG A 150 6.49 7.75 -23.97
CA ARG A 150 6.11 6.38 -24.35
C ARG A 150 4.59 6.23 -24.51
N LEU A 151 3.80 6.72 -23.55
CA LEU A 151 2.34 6.65 -23.60
C LEU A 151 1.78 7.46 -24.77
N GLN A 152 2.38 8.62 -25.09
CA GLN A 152 2.01 9.43 -26.25
C GLN A 152 2.21 8.65 -27.54
N GLY A 153 3.38 8.00 -27.70
CA GLY A 153 3.65 7.18 -28.89
C GLY A 153 2.71 5.98 -29.04
N GLU A 154 2.27 5.37 -27.94
CA GLU A 154 1.26 4.30 -27.98
C GLU A 154 -0.14 4.83 -28.33
N LEU A 155 -0.54 5.99 -27.77
CA LEU A 155 -1.79 6.66 -28.12
C LEU A 155 -1.82 7.04 -29.60
N ASP A 156 -0.74 7.63 -30.12
CA ASP A 156 -0.65 8.03 -31.54
C ASP A 156 -0.79 6.82 -32.47
N ARG A 157 -0.24 5.65 -32.09
CA ARG A 157 -0.39 4.39 -32.83
C ARG A 157 -1.83 3.88 -32.83
N VAL A 158 -2.47 3.89 -31.66
CA VAL A 158 -3.85 3.42 -31.47
C VAL A 158 -4.83 4.33 -32.22
N VAL A 159 -4.70 5.64 -32.04
CA VAL A 159 -5.49 6.66 -32.75
C VAL A 159 -5.27 6.57 -34.25
N GLY A 160 -4.02 6.38 -34.70
CA GLY A 160 -3.70 6.19 -36.11
C GLY A 160 -4.35 4.95 -36.74
N LYS A 161 -4.48 3.84 -36.00
CA LYS A 161 -5.22 2.65 -36.45
C LYS A 161 -6.72 2.89 -36.50
N LEU A 162 -7.28 3.51 -35.46
CA LEU A 162 -8.72 3.80 -35.37
C LEU A 162 -9.19 4.85 -36.39
N ASN A 163 -8.33 5.80 -36.78
CA ASN A 163 -8.61 6.78 -37.84
C ASN A 163 -8.43 6.22 -39.26
N ASN A 164 -7.86 5.02 -39.42
CA ASN A 164 -7.67 4.42 -40.73
C ASN A 164 -8.98 3.78 -41.21
N GLU A 165 -9.66 4.42 -42.16
CA GLU A 165 -10.92 3.94 -42.72
C GLU A 165 -10.85 2.50 -43.26
N LYS A 166 -9.69 2.05 -43.77
CA LYS A 166 -9.49 0.67 -44.22
C LYS A 166 -9.42 -0.33 -43.06
N PHE A 167 -8.96 0.09 -41.88
CA PHE A 167 -8.96 -0.71 -40.67
C PHE A 167 -10.37 -0.78 -40.08
N MET A 168 -11.04 0.36 -39.96
CA MET A 168 -12.42 0.44 -39.45
C MET A 168 -13.44 -0.33 -40.31
N SER A 169 -13.22 -0.43 -41.62
CA SER A 169 -14.12 -1.15 -42.54
C SER A 169 -13.82 -2.64 -42.71
N LYS A 170 -12.60 -3.10 -42.40
CA LYS A 170 -12.17 -4.49 -42.62
C LYS A 170 -11.83 -5.27 -41.35
N ALA A 171 -11.55 -4.60 -40.24
CA ALA A 171 -11.22 -5.27 -38.99
C ALA A 171 -12.48 -5.86 -38.35
N PRO A 172 -12.41 -7.07 -37.77
CA PRO A 172 -13.49 -7.61 -36.97
C PRO A 172 -13.84 -6.68 -35.80
N GLU A 173 -15.13 -6.63 -35.44
CA GLU A 173 -15.64 -5.75 -34.37
C GLU A 173 -14.94 -6.00 -33.02
N SER A 174 -14.55 -7.25 -32.74
CA SER A 174 -13.77 -7.61 -31.55
C SER A 174 -12.41 -6.91 -31.50
N VAL A 175 -11.72 -6.78 -32.64
CA VAL A 175 -10.40 -6.15 -32.74
C VAL A 175 -10.52 -4.62 -32.62
N VAL A 176 -11.58 -4.04 -33.17
CA VAL A 176 -11.86 -2.60 -33.04
C VAL A 176 -12.17 -2.23 -31.58
N ASN A 177 -12.97 -3.06 -30.90
CA ASN A 177 -13.29 -2.85 -29.49
C ASN A 177 -12.06 -3.02 -28.58
N GLU A 178 -11.22 -4.02 -28.84
CA GLU A 178 -9.97 -4.20 -28.08
C GLU A 178 -9.03 -2.99 -28.24
N GLU A 179 -8.96 -2.40 -29.44
CA GLU A 179 -8.11 -1.22 -29.69
C GLU A 179 -8.70 0.06 -29.05
N LYS A 180 -10.02 0.18 -28.96
CA LYS A 180 -10.70 1.24 -28.19
C LYS A 180 -10.50 1.10 -26.67
N GLU A 181 -10.55 -0.12 -26.15
CA GLU A 181 -10.24 -0.38 -24.73
C GLU A 181 -8.78 -0.03 -24.40
N LYS A 182 -7.84 -0.37 -25.31
CA LYS A 182 -6.44 0.04 -25.19
C LYS A 182 -6.29 1.56 -25.20
N MET A 183 -7.01 2.27 -26.08
CA MET A 183 -7.03 3.73 -26.11
C MET A 183 -7.44 4.31 -24.76
N ALA A 184 -8.62 3.93 -24.25
CA ALA A 184 -9.14 4.44 -22.98
C ALA A 184 -8.20 4.14 -21.81
N LYS A 185 -7.56 2.95 -21.81
CA LYS A 185 -6.57 2.59 -20.79
C LYS A 185 -5.33 3.48 -20.85
N TYR A 186 -4.79 3.74 -22.04
CA TYR A 186 -3.62 4.61 -22.19
C TYR A 186 -3.94 6.08 -21.92
N GLU A 187 -5.13 6.56 -22.24
CA GLU A 187 -5.59 7.90 -21.89
C GLU A 187 -5.67 8.07 -20.37
N SER A 188 -6.30 7.13 -19.65
CA SER A 188 -6.37 7.17 -18.19
C SER A 188 -4.99 7.08 -17.53
N MET A 189 -4.06 6.31 -18.10
CA MET A 189 -2.67 6.26 -17.63
C MET A 189 -1.94 7.59 -17.89
N MET A 190 -2.14 8.19 -19.07
CA MET A 190 -1.53 9.48 -19.44
C MET A 190 -2.00 10.59 -18.50
N GLU A 191 -3.30 10.67 -18.22
CA GLU A 191 -3.88 11.67 -17.34
C GLU A 191 -3.24 11.64 -15.95
N LYS A 192 -3.11 10.45 -15.35
CA LYS A 192 -2.45 10.26 -14.06
C LYS A 192 -0.97 10.66 -14.07
N VAL A 193 -0.26 10.38 -15.17
CA VAL A 193 1.16 10.75 -15.32
C VAL A 193 1.31 12.27 -15.46
N VAL A 194 0.41 12.93 -16.20
CA VAL A 194 0.41 14.38 -16.39
C VAL A 194 0.08 15.10 -15.09
N GLU A 195 -0.98 14.70 -14.39
CA GLU A 195 -1.37 15.25 -13.09
C GLU A 195 -0.21 15.17 -12.08
N ARG A 196 0.47 14.02 -12.05
CA ARG A 196 1.63 13.82 -11.18
C ARG A 196 2.84 14.67 -11.57
N LEU A 197 3.11 14.84 -12.86
CA LEU A 197 4.16 15.72 -13.36
C LEU A 197 3.90 17.18 -13.01
N GLU A 198 2.65 17.64 -13.14
CA GLU A 198 2.27 19.02 -12.78
C GLU A 198 2.45 19.26 -11.28
N HIS A 199 2.00 18.33 -10.44
CA HIS A 199 2.20 18.42 -8.99
C HIS A 199 3.69 18.42 -8.59
N LEU A 200 4.53 17.67 -9.29
CA LEU A 200 5.98 17.64 -9.01
C LEU A 200 6.73 18.85 -9.55
N LYS A 201 6.28 19.47 -10.66
CA LYS A 201 6.90 20.69 -11.23
C LYS A 201 6.43 21.98 -10.58
N ALA A 202 5.29 21.95 -9.90
CA ALA A 202 4.77 23.07 -9.12
C ALA A 202 5.45 23.22 -7.74
N LYS A 203 6.29 22.25 -7.36
CA LYS A 203 7.15 22.28 -6.18
C LYS A 203 8.59 22.57 -6.59
#